data_AF-A0A920JX09-F1
#
_entry.id   AF-A0A920JX09-F1
#
_cell.length_a   1.000
_cell.length_b   1.000
_cell.length_c   1.000
_cell.angle_alpha   90.00
_cell.angle_beta   90.00
_cell.angle_gamma   90.00
#
_symmetry.space_group_name_H-M   'P 1'
#
loop_
_entity.id
_entity.type
_entity.pdbx_description
1 polymer ?
#
loop_
_entity_poly.entity_id
_entity_poly.type
_entity_poly.pdbx_seq_one_letter_code
_entity_poly.pdbx_strand_id
1 'polypeptide(L)'
;MVIGTVKGDIHDIGKNLVSMMMEGAGFEVFDIGINNTVEEYLAALEKHEPDILGMSALLTTTMPYMKVVVDALKEKNLRDKYIVLVGGAPLNEEFGEAVGADAYCRDAAEAATTAVRLVTERRKLEAAV
;
A
#
# COMPACT_ATOMS: atom_id res chain seq x y z
N MET A 1 6.02 -4.42 5.54
CA MET A 1 5.23 -3.50 4.68
C MET A 1 6.18 -2.51 4.04
N VAL A 2 6.08 -2.30 2.73
CA VAL A 2 6.66 -1.11 2.08
C VAL A 2 5.56 -0.07 1.95
N ILE A 3 5.81 1.18 2.32
CA ILE A 3 4.80 2.27 2.25
C ILE A 3 5.42 3.56 1.70
N GLY A 4 4.69 4.27 0.85
CA GLY A 4 5.13 5.56 0.29
C GLY A 4 3.98 6.49 -0.06
N THR A 5 4.27 7.79 -0.16
CA THR A 5 3.39 8.74 -0.83
C THR A 5 3.75 8.76 -2.31
N VAL A 6 2.75 8.67 -3.19
CA VAL A 6 2.93 8.54 -4.64
C VAL A 6 3.58 9.78 -5.28
N LYS A 7 4.12 9.60 -6.49
CA LYS A 7 4.71 10.67 -7.30
C LYS A 7 3.79 11.89 -7.43
N GLY A 8 4.39 13.06 -7.31
CA GLY A 8 3.72 14.36 -7.38
C GLY A 8 3.08 14.78 -6.06
N ASP A 9 3.11 13.95 -5.02
CA ASP A 9 2.52 14.22 -3.73
C ASP A 9 3.58 14.22 -2.61
N ILE A 10 3.52 15.22 -1.74
CA ILE A 10 4.49 15.46 -0.67
C ILE A 10 3.88 15.28 0.73
N HIS A 11 2.60 14.95 0.83
CA HIS A 11 1.92 14.84 2.11
C HIS A 11 2.23 13.50 2.77
N ASP A 12 2.69 13.53 4.01
CA ASP A 12 3.20 12.35 4.72
C ASP A 12 2.55 12.12 6.09
N ILE A 13 1.89 13.11 6.70
CA ILE A 13 1.33 12.98 8.06
C ILE A 13 0.43 11.74 8.20
N GLY A 14 -0.50 11.54 7.26
CA GLY A 14 -1.39 10.37 7.28
C GLY A 14 -0.63 9.06 7.09
N LYS A 15 0.32 9.03 6.14
CA LYS A 15 1.20 7.88 5.90
C LYS A 15 2.03 7.53 7.14
N ASN A 16 2.65 8.51 7.78
CA ASN A 16 3.49 8.31 8.96
C ASN A 16 2.67 7.76 10.13
N LEU A 17 1.43 8.22 10.30
CA LEU A 17 0.51 7.65 11.28
C LEU A 17 0.15 6.19 10.96
N VAL A 18 -0.07 5.86 9.68
CA VAL A 18 -0.24 4.46 9.25
C VAL A 18 1.01 3.64 9.57
N SER A 19 2.21 4.13 9.24
CA SER A 19 3.48 3.46 9.55
C SER A 19 3.58 3.13 11.04
N MET A 20 3.31 4.11 11.92
CA MET A 20 3.32 3.91 13.38
C MET A 20 2.29 2.87 13.85
N MET A 21 1.08 2.89 13.30
CA MET A 21 0.05 1.90 13.65
C MET A 21 0.40 0.50 13.16
N MET A 22 1.02 0.39 11.99
CA MET A 22 1.48 -0.87 11.42
C MET A 22 2.62 -1.48 12.25
N GLU A 23 3.58 -0.67 12.69
CA GLU A 23 4.61 -1.10 13.64
C GLU A 23 3.99 -1.57 14.96
N GLY A 24 3.02 -0.82 15.50
CA GLY A 24 2.28 -1.21 16.70
C GLY A 24 1.48 -2.51 16.54
N ALA A 25 1.08 -2.85 15.32
CA ALA A 25 0.43 -4.12 14.97
C ALA A 25 1.44 -5.27 14.73
N GLY A 26 2.75 -5.02 14.87
CA GLY A 26 3.81 -6.02 14.74
C GLY A 26 4.35 -6.19 13.33
N PHE A 27 4.03 -5.30 12.40
CA PHE A 27 4.63 -5.30 11.06
C PHE A 27 5.98 -4.57 11.07
N GLU A 28 6.97 -5.13 10.38
CA GLU A 28 8.14 -4.36 9.97
C GLU A 28 7.73 -3.39 8.86
N VAL A 29 8.11 -2.11 8.98
CA VAL A 29 7.71 -1.05 8.04
C VAL A 29 8.94 -0.44 7.38
N PHE A 30 8.92 -0.41 6.04
CA PHE A 30 9.90 0.23 5.18
C PHE A 30 9.24 1.42 4.49
N ASP A 31 9.37 2.58 5.12
CA ASP A 31 8.84 3.83 4.58
C ASP A 31 9.80 4.42 3.55
N ILE A 32 9.37 4.49 2.29
CA ILE A 32 10.18 5.06 1.20
C ILE A 32 9.99 6.58 1.05
N GLY A 33 9.20 7.20 1.93
CA GLY A 33 9.03 8.66 1.98
C GLY A 33 7.93 9.15 1.04
N ILE A 34 8.20 10.25 0.34
CA ILE A 34 7.23 10.99 -0.47
C ILE A 34 7.66 11.12 -1.93
N ASN A 35 6.72 11.48 -2.80
CA ASN A 35 6.97 11.71 -4.23
C ASN A 35 7.60 10.51 -4.96
N ASN A 36 7.19 9.29 -4.60
CA ASN A 36 7.83 8.08 -5.08
C ASN A 36 7.37 7.64 -6.47
N THR A 37 8.33 7.32 -7.35
CA THR A 37 8.08 6.74 -8.67
C THR A 37 7.81 5.25 -8.60
N VAL A 38 7.32 4.68 -9.71
CA VAL A 38 7.15 3.22 -9.87
C VAL A 38 8.44 2.47 -9.59
N GLU A 39 9.57 2.97 -10.10
CA GLU A 39 10.87 2.34 -9.95
C GLU A 39 11.30 2.26 -8.48
N GLU A 40 11.04 3.31 -7.70
CA GLU A 40 11.33 3.34 -6.26
C GLU A 40 10.46 2.33 -5.48
N TYR A 41 9.17 2.23 -5.82
CA TYR A 41 8.31 1.19 -5.25
C TYR A 41 8.82 -0.22 -5.60
N LEU A 42 9.13 -0.48 -6.87
CA LEU A 42 9.60 -1.80 -7.30
C LEU A 42 10.93 -2.18 -6.66
N ALA A 43 11.88 -1.24 -6.60
CA ALA A 43 13.17 -1.47 -5.95
C ALA A 43 13.02 -1.77 -4.45
N ALA A 44 12.13 -1.05 -3.76
CA ALA A 44 11.85 -1.31 -2.35
C ALA A 44 11.16 -2.67 -2.14
N LEU A 45 10.19 -3.03 -2.99
CA LEU A 45 9.51 -4.32 -2.93
C LEU A 45 10.46 -5.49 -3.20
N GLU A 46 11.37 -5.35 -4.17
CA GLU A 46 12.41 -6.34 -4.45
C GLU A 46 13.41 -6.48 -3.29
N LYS A 47 13.84 -5.35 -2.72
CA LYS A 47 14.82 -5.35 -1.63
C LYS A 47 14.28 -5.92 -0.32
N HIS A 48 13.03 -5.60 0.01
CA HIS A 48 12.47 -5.86 1.33
C HIS A 48 11.47 -7.02 1.36
N GLU A 49 11.02 -7.48 0.19
CA GLU A 49 10.05 -8.58 0.02
C GLU A 49 8.90 -8.57 1.05
N PRO A 50 8.18 -7.43 1.23
CA PRO A 50 7.15 -7.34 2.25
C PRO A 50 5.89 -8.13 1.86
N ASP A 51 5.05 -8.47 2.84
CA ASP A 51 3.70 -8.99 2.59
C ASP A 51 2.77 -7.92 1.94
N ILE A 52 3.00 -6.65 2.28
CA ILE A 52 2.10 -5.51 2.03
C ILE A 52 2.85 -4.36 1.32
N LEU A 53 2.22 -3.82 0.28
CA LEU A 53 2.49 -2.51 -0.33
C LEU A 53 1.40 -1.52 0.11
N GLY A 54 1.77 -0.39 0.70
CA GLY A 54 0.88 0.72 0.99
C GLY A 54 1.18 1.95 0.13
N MET A 55 0.14 2.62 -0.36
CA MET A 55 0.26 3.88 -1.09
C MET A 55 -0.64 4.96 -0.50
N SER A 56 -0.09 6.16 -0.35
CA SER A 56 -0.78 7.35 0.14
C SER A 56 -0.86 8.45 -0.94
N ALA A 57 -1.99 9.15 -1.01
CA ALA A 57 -2.15 10.40 -1.77
C ALA A 57 -3.14 11.34 -1.06
N LEU A 58 -2.85 12.65 -1.04
CA LEU A 58 -3.78 13.67 -0.53
C LEU A 58 -4.35 14.54 -1.66
N LEU A 59 -3.67 14.63 -2.80
CA LEU A 59 -4.14 15.42 -3.94
C LEU A 59 -4.94 14.55 -4.92
N THR A 60 -6.10 15.04 -5.35
CA THR A 60 -6.92 14.33 -6.36
C THR A 60 -6.19 14.15 -7.70
N THR A 61 -5.23 15.04 -7.99
CA THR A 61 -4.39 14.97 -9.19
C THR A 61 -3.29 13.92 -9.12
N THR A 62 -2.92 13.45 -7.93
CA THR A 62 -1.86 12.44 -7.72
C THR A 62 -2.45 11.05 -7.48
N MET A 63 -3.71 10.96 -7.03
CA MET A 63 -4.44 9.69 -6.84
C MET A 63 -4.28 8.70 -8.00
N PRO A 64 -4.47 9.06 -9.29
CA PRO A 64 -4.38 8.10 -10.40
C PRO A 64 -3.01 7.44 -10.54
N TYR A 65 -1.95 8.00 -9.95
CA TYR A 65 -0.62 7.39 -9.96
C TYR A 65 -0.57 6.05 -9.21
N MET A 66 -1.49 5.80 -8.27
CA MET A 66 -1.63 4.49 -7.64
C MET A 66 -1.93 3.39 -8.67
N LYS A 67 -2.79 3.67 -9.66
CA LYS A 67 -3.08 2.74 -10.76
C LYS A 67 -1.83 2.46 -11.60
N VAL A 68 -1.01 3.48 -11.83
CA VAL A 68 0.26 3.34 -12.57
C VAL A 68 1.21 2.38 -11.85
N VAL A 69 1.32 2.47 -10.52
CA VAL A 69 2.12 1.52 -9.72
C VAL A 69 1.53 0.11 -9.77
N VAL A 70 0.21 -0.04 -9.61
CA VAL A 70 -0.47 -1.35 -9.68
C VAL A 70 -0.32 -1.98 -11.06
N ASP A 71 -0.44 -1.21 -12.13
CA ASP A 71 -0.29 -1.71 -13.50
C ASP A 71 1.15 -2.15 -13.78
N ALA A 72 2.15 -1.40 -13.30
CA ALA A 72 3.54 -1.83 -13.40
C ALA A 72 3.81 -3.15 -12.66
N LEU A 73 3.15 -3.38 -11.51
CA LEU A 73 3.20 -4.68 -10.83
C LEU A 73 2.55 -5.78 -11.67
N LYS A 74 1.41 -5.50 -12.32
CA LYS A 74 0.72 -6.47 -13.20
C LYS A 74 1.57 -6.83 -14.42
N GLU A 75 2.16 -5.84 -15.09
CA GLU A 75 3.06 -6.04 -16.24
C GLU A 75 4.26 -6.93 -15.90
N LYS A 76 4.71 -6.90 -14.64
CA LYS A 76 5.81 -7.73 -14.12
C LYS A 76 5.35 -9.05 -13.49
N ASN A 77 4.05 -9.36 -13.51
CA ASN A 77 3.45 -10.51 -12.82
C ASN A 77 3.74 -10.54 -11.30
N LEU A 78 3.86 -9.36 -10.69
CA LEU A 78 4.14 -9.18 -9.27
C LEU A 78 2.91 -8.77 -8.46
N ARG A 79 1.80 -8.40 -9.12
CA ARG A 79 0.62 -7.85 -8.42
C ARG A 79 0.09 -8.78 -7.33
N ASP A 80 -0.01 -10.08 -7.63
CA ASP A 80 -0.60 -11.05 -6.71
C ASP A 80 0.39 -11.48 -5.60
N LYS A 81 1.68 -11.13 -5.71
CA LYS A 81 2.69 -11.36 -4.65
C LYS A 81 2.43 -10.49 -3.41
N TYR A 82 1.81 -9.33 -3.57
CA TYR A 82 1.66 -8.33 -2.51
C TYR A 82 0.19 -8.09 -2.14
N ILE A 83 -0.09 -7.79 -0.87
CA ILE A 83 -1.35 -7.12 -0.48
C ILE A 83 -1.17 -5.64 -0.78
N VAL A 84 -2.04 -5.06 -1.60
CA VAL A 84 -2.00 -3.64 -1.95
C VAL A 84 -3.06 -2.90 -1.13
N LEU A 85 -2.61 -2.01 -0.26
CA LEU A 85 -3.46 -1.10 0.51
C LEU A 85 -3.33 0.32 -0.02
N VAL A 86 -4.45 1.03 -0.15
CA VAL A 86 -4.45 2.44 -0.56
C VAL A 86 -5.19 3.31 0.46
N GLY A 87 -4.72 4.54 0.64
CA GLY A 87 -5.31 5.48 1.58
C GLY A 87 -5.04 6.94 1.24
N GLY A 88 -5.74 7.81 1.95
CA GLY A 88 -5.68 9.26 1.74
C GLY A 88 -7.05 9.92 1.84
N ALA A 89 -7.09 11.17 2.31
CA ALA A 89 -8.35 11.85 2.59
C ALA A 89 -9.34 11.94 1.41
N PRO A 90 -8.91 12.13 0.14
CA PRO A 90 -9.86 12.19 -0.99
C PRO A 90 -10.23 10.82 -1.58
N LEU A 91 -9.64 9.72 -1.10
CA LEU A 91 -9.92 8.37 -1.61
C LEU A 91 -11.23 7.81 -1.04
N ASN A 92 -11.75 6.79 -1.70
CA ASN A 92 -12.88 5.99 -1.28
C ASN A 92 -12.73 4.53 -1.78
N GLU A 93 -13.68 3.67 -1.42
CA GLU A 93 -13.69 2.26 -1.82
C GLU A 93 -13.70 2.07 -3.33
N GLU A 94 -14.57 2.79 -4.04
CA GLU A 94 -14.72 2.71 -5.51
C GLU A 94 -13.39 3.01 -6.22
N PHE A 95 -12.65 4.00 -5.73
CA PHE A 95 -11.33 4.30 -6.26
C PHE A 95 -10.33 3.18 -5.96
N GLY A 96 -10.33 2.63 -4.74
CA GLY A 96 -9.48 1.49 -4.36
C GLY A 96 -9.67 0.28 -5.25
N GLU A 97 -10.92 -0.10 -5.51
CA GLU A 97 -11.29 -1.18 -6.42
C GLU A 97 -10.85 -0.86 -7.86
N ALA A 98 -11.13 0.36 -8.34
CA ALA A 98 -10.78 0.79 -9.70
C ALA A 98 -9.26 0.79 -9.95
N VAL A 99 -8.45 1.11 -8.93
CA VAL A 99 -6.99 1.01 -9.06
C VAL A 99 -6.48 -0.43 -8.99
N GLY A 100 -7.31 -1.36 -8.52
CA GLY A 100 -6.95 -2.77 -8.30
C GLY A 100 -6.17 -2.99 -7.01
N ALA A 101 -6.48 -2.23 -5.96
CA ALA A 101 -6.01 -2.49 -4.60
C ALA A 101 -6.81 -3.64 -3.96
N ASP A 102 -6.25 -4.26 -2.92
CA ASP A 102 -6.94 -5.28 -2.12
C ASP A 102 -7.84 -4.67 -1.04
N ALA A 103 -7.53 -3.44 -0.61
CA ALA A 103 -8.42 -2.64 0.21
C ALA A 103 -8.09 -1.14 0.13
N TYR A 104 -9.13 -0.31 0.18
CA TYR A 104 -9.03 1.07 0.65
C TYR A 104 -9.09 1.09 2.18
N CYS A 105 -8.30 1.96 2.81
CA CYS A 105 -8.31 2.16 4.26
C CYS A 105 -8.57 3.65 4.55
N ARG A 106 -9.66 3.96 5.26
CA ARG A 106 -10.03 5.38 5.48
C ARG A 106 -9.10 6.09 6.46
N ASP A 107 -8.56 5.35 7.43
CA ASP A 107 -7.70 5.86 8.48
C ASP A 107 -6.67 4.81 8.95
N ALA A 108 -5.75 5.24 9.81
CA ALA A 108 -4.62 4.42 10.22
C ALA A 108 -5.01 3.21 11.10
N ALA A 109 -6.09 3.33 11.88
CA ALA A 109 -6.58 2.21 12.68
C ALA A 109 -7.21 1.13 11.78
N GLU A 110 -7.99 1.56 10.79
CA GLU A 110 -8.54 0.66 9.77
C GLU A 110 -7.44 0.01 8.92
N ALA A 111 -6.38 0.74 8.58
CA ALA A 111 -5.24 0.18 7.84
C ALA A 111 -4.56 -0.96 8.62
N ALA A 112 -4.26 -0.76 9.90
CA ALA A 112 -3.64 -1.78 10.73
C ALA A 112 -4.52 -3.02 10.93
N THR A 113 -5.81 -2.82 11.21
CA THR A 113 -6.75 -3.94 11.38
C THR A 113 -6.97 -4.72 10.08
N THR A 114 -7.07 -4.02 8.95
CA THR A 114 -7.18 -4.63 7.61
C THR A 114 -5.93 -5.40 7.23
N ALA A 115 -4.74 -4.86 7.50
CA ALA A 115 -3.47 -5.53 7.26
C ALA A 115 -3.38 -6.87 8.02
N VAL A 116 -3.68 -6.86 9.33
CA VAL A 116 -3.68 -8.08 10.15
C VAL A 116 -4.63 -9.12 9.57
N ARG A 117 -5.85 -8.72 9.20
CA ARG A 117 -6.85 -9.61 8.60
C ARG A 117 -6.35 -10.25 7.30
N LEU A 118 -5.94 -9.44 6.33
CA LEU A 118 -5.58 -9.92 4.99
C LEU A 118 -4.32 -10.81 5.02
N VAL A 119 -3.31 -10.46 5.83
CA VAL A 119 -2.11 -11.30 5.99
C VAL A 119 -2.46 -12.63 6.65
N THR A 120 -3.33 -12.62 7.66
CA THR A 120 -3.79 -13.85 8.32
C THR A 120 -4.58 -14.74 7.36
N GLU A 121 -5.45 -14.16 6.54
CA GLU A 121 -6.22 -14.88 5.52
C GLU A 121 -5.30 -15.50 4.46
N ARG A 122 -4.32 -14.75 3.96
CA ARG A 122 -3.35 -15.27 2.98
C ARG A 122 -2.55 -16.45 3.53
N ARG A 123 -2.00 -16.34 4.75
CA ARG A 123 -1.21 -17.42 5.37
C ARG A 123 -2.04 -18.69 5.57
N LYS A 124 -3.33 -18.55 5.89
CA LYS A 124 -4.26 -19.70 6.00
C LYS A 124 -4.48 -20.38 4.65
N LEU A 125 -4.62 -19.61 3.58
CA LEU A 125 -4.78 -20.14 2.23
C LEU A 125 -3.50 -20.88 1.79
N GLU A 126 -2.32 -20.30 2.02
CA GLU A 126 -1.04 -20.91 1.69
C GLU A 126 -0.80 -22.22 2.46
N ALA A 127 -1.22 -22.28 3.73
CA ALA A 127 -1.11 -23.50 4.53
C ALA A 127 -2.11 -24.60 4.15
N ALA A 128 -3.14 -24.27 3.37
CA ALA A 128 -4.18 -25.21 2.93
C ALA A 128 -3.90 -25.83 1.55
N VAL A 129 -2.84 -25.39 0.86
CA VAL A 129 -2.37 -25.89 -0.44
C VAL A 129 -1.18 -26.82 -0.22
#